data_AF-A0A7V9N3U6-F1
#
_entry.id   AF-A0A7V9N3U6-F1
#
_cell.length_a   1.000
_cell.length_b   1.000
_cell.length_c   1.000
_cell.angle_alpha   90.00
_cell.angle_beta   90.00
_cell.angle_gamma   90.00
#
_symmetry.space_group_name_H-M   'P 1'
#
loop_
_entity.id
_entity.type
_entity.pdbx_description
1 polymer ?
#
loop_
_entity_poly.entity_id
_entity_poly.type
_entity_poly.pdbx_seq_one_letter_code
_entity_poly.pdbx_strand_id
1 'polypeptide(L)'
;MRFGRVEGVVTPVESDGKTLLRLTVWLETGSRIDTIREETLAPLREAATFADLVWHADQWTQETIGTTLAERGWEAIGAGELPTEEPGALPRSASYGVRNLTWESWKSR
;
A
#
# COMPACT_ATOMS: atom_id res chain seq x y z
N MET A 1 -4.55 19.32 -10.64
CA MET A 1 -4.51 18.34 -9.54
C MET A 1 -4.77 16.95 -10.11
N ARG A 2 -4.14 15.87 -9.60
CA ARG A 2 -4.43 14.48 -9.99
C ARG A 2 -4.94 13.68 -8.80
N PHE A 3 -5.72 12.65 -9.05
CA PHE A 3 -6.22 11.72 -8.05
C PHE A 3 -5.76 10.31 -8.37
N GLY A 4 -5.66 9.49 -7.33
CA GLY A 4 -5.30 8.09 -7.44
C GLY A 4 -5.80 7.29 -6.25
N ARG A 5 -5.52 6.00 -6.31
CA ARG A 5 -5.86 5.03 -5.29
C ARG A 5 -4.62 4.23 -4.94
N VAL A 6 -4.36 4.04 -3.65
CA VAL A 6 -3.21 3.27 -3.16
C VAL A 6 -3.73 2.08 -2.36
N GLU A 7 -3.22 0.91 -2.68
CA GLU A 7 -3.48 -0.34 -1.97
C GLU A 7 -2.17 -1.12 -1.85
N GLY A 8 -1.95 -1.75 -0.71
CA GLY A 8 -0.88 -2.72 -0.51
C GLY A 8 -1.44 -4.11 -0.22
N VAL A 9 -0.75 -5.14 -0.68
CA VAL A 9 -1.02 -6.55 -0.36
C VAL A 9 0.23 -7.14 0.28
N VAL A 10 0.02 -8.03 1.24
CA VAL A 10 1.09 -8.90 1.74
C VAL A 10 0.79 -10.36 1.42
N THR A 11 1.82 -11.15 1.19
CA THR A 11 1.71 -12.61 1.14
C THR A 11 2.81 -13.23 2.00
N PRO A 12 2.50 -14.22 2.86
CA PRO A 12 3.53 -14.98 3.56
C PRO A 12 4.47 -15.67 2.57
N VAL A 13 5.77 -15.60 2.85
CA VAL A 13 6.80 -16.34 2.11
C VAL A 13 7.75 -17.00 3.11
N GLU A 14 8.06 -18.28 2.89
CA GLU A 14 9.00 -19.01 3.72
C GLU A 14 10.43 -18.84 3.18
N SER A 15 11.35 -18.39 4.04
CA SER A 15 12.78 -18.26 3.70
C SER A 15 13.63 -18.65 4.91
N ASP A 16 14.57 -19.57 4.73
CA ASP A 16 15.49 -20.04 5.78
C ASP A 16 14.80 -20.47 7.08
N GLY A 17 13.63 -21.12 6.95
CA GLY A 17 12.83 -21.59 8.09
C GLY A 17 12.14 -20.47 8.89
N LYS A 18 12.04 -19.27 8.31
CA LYS A 18 11.31 -18.13 8.86
C LYS A 18 10.21 -17.70 7.91
N THR A 19 9.06 -17.37 8.47
CA THR A 19 7.99 -16.67 7.74
C THR A 19 8.33 -15.19 7.60
N LEU A 20 8.51 -14.75 6.36
CA LEU A 20 8.61 -13.35 5.97
C LEU A 20 7.33 -12.91 5.25
N LEU A 21 7.12 -11.60 5.09
CA LEU A 21 5.98 -11.06 4.36
C LEU A 21 6.47 -10.36 3.09
N ARG A 22 6.00 -10.82 1.94
CA ARG A 22 6.21 -10.12 0.67
C ARG A 22 5.16 -9.04 0.52
N LEU A 23 5.58 -7.79 0.53
CA LEU A 23 4.75 -6.60 0.33
C LEU A 23 4.76 -6.21 -1.15
N THR A 24 3.60 -5.80 -1.66
CA THR A 24 3.51 -5.02 -2.90
C THR A 24 2.51 -3.89 -2.71
N VAL A 25 2.92 -2.66 -3.01
CA VAL A 25 2.08 -1.46 -2.94
C VAL A 25 1.94 -0.87 -4.34
N TRP A 26 0.69 -0.64 -4.76
CA TRP A 26 0.38 -0.05 -6.05
C TRP A 26 -0.23 1.34 -5.89
N LEU A 27 0.06 2.21 -6.86
CA LEU A 27 -0.68 3.43 -7.11
C LEU A 27 -1.44 3.27 -8.43
N GLU A 28 -2.76 3.20 -8.33
CA GLU A 28 -3.64 3.31 -9.48
C GLU A 28 -3.97 4.77 -9.74
N THR A 29 -3.79 5.19 -10.98
CA THR A 29 -4.29 6.46 -11.51
C THR A 29 -5.20 6.14 -12.69
N GLY A 30 -6.04 7.08 -13.12
CA GLY A 30 -7.01 6.84 -14.21
C GLY A 30 -6.43 6.35 -15.55
N SER A 31 -5.10 6.34 -15.73
CA SER A 31 -4.43 5.86 -16.94
C SER A 31 -3.52 4.65 -16.76
N ARG A 32 -3.15 4.28 -15.52
CA ARG A 32 -2.17 3.21 -15.26
C ARG A 32 -2.14 2.78 -13.79
N ILE A 33 -1.62 1.59 -13.56
CA ILE A 33 -1.24 1.07 -12.24
C ILE A 33 0.29 0.98 -12.19
N ASP A 34 0.89 1.64 -11.21
CA ASP A 34 2.33 1.61 -10.96
C ASP A 34 2.64 0.84 -9.66
N THR A 35 3.60 -0.07 -9.67
CA THR A 35 4.17 -0.62 -8.43
C THR A 35 5.08 0.41 -7.79
N ILE A 36 4.75 0.85 -6.58
CA ILE A 36 5.48 1.91 -5.85
C ILE A 36 6.48 1.31 -4.86
N ARG A 37 6.18 0.14 -4.31
CA ARG A 37 7.04 -0.61 -3.39
C ARG A 37 6.81 -2.11 -3.61
N GLU A 38 7.89 -2.87 -3.72
CA GLU A 38 7.87 -4.33 -3.70
C GLU A 38 9.11 -4.82 -2.93
N GLU A 39 8.89 -5.53 -1.82
CA GLU A 39 9.98 -6.01 -0.98
C GLU A 39 9.52 -7.17 -0.07
N THR A 40 10.49 -7.92 0.44
CA THR A 40 10.27 -8.96 1.45
C THR A 40 10.75 -8.45 2.80
N LEU A 41 9.86 -8.45 3.79
CA LEU A 41 10.09 -7.86 5.12
C LEU A 41 9.92 -8.88 6.22
N ALA A 42 10.64 -8.68 7.32
CA ALA A 42 10.31 -9.34 8.57
C ALA A 42 8.97 -8.78 9.11
N PRO A 43 8.11 -9.62 9.69
CA PRO A 43 6.90 -9.14 10.34
C PRO A 43 7.21 -8.12 11.44
N LEU A 44 6.44 -7.03 11.52
CA LEU A 44 6.55 -6.04 12.60
C LEU A 44 6.02 -6.58 13.93
N ARG A 45 5.08 -7.53 13.84
CA ARG A 45 4.52 -8.32 14.93
C ARG A 45 4.21 -9.72 14.41
N GLU A 46 3.77 -10.61 15.29
CA GLU A 46 3.32 -11.94 14.87
C GLU A 46 2.23 -11.85 13.78
N ALA A 47 2.38 -12.66 12.73
CA ALA A 47 1.48 -12.69 11.57
C ALA A 47 0.76 -14.04 11.49
N ALA A 48 -0.04 -14.34 12.52
CA ALA A 48 -0.69 -15.65 12.67
C ALA A 48 -2.08 -15.72 12.02
N THR A 49 -2.75 -14.57 11.87
CA THR A 49 -4.12 -14.50 11.35
C THR A 49 -4.23 -13.65 10.10
N PHE A 50 -5.33 -13.80 9.35
CA PHE A 50 -5.65 -12.91 8.23
C PHE A 50 -5.67 -11.43 8.66
N ALA A 51 -6.26 -11.14 9.83
CA ALA A 51 -6.30 -9.79 10.39
C ALA A 51 -4.90 -9.22 10.68
N ASP A 52 -3.94 -10.07 11.08
CA ASP A 52 -2.56 -9.64 11.25
C ASP A 52 -1.90 -9.31 9.92
N LEU A 53 -2.15 -10.09 8.88
CA LEU A 53 -1.62 -9.82 7.53
C LEU A 53 -2.22 -8.52 6.96
N VAL A 54 -3.53 -8.31 7.12
CA VAL A 54 -4.21 -7.05 6.77
C VAL A 54 -3.58 -5.87 7.50
N TRP A 55 -3.33 -6.02 8.81
CA TRP A 55 -2.68 -4.96 9.60
C TRP A 55 -1.28 -4.63 9.06
N HIS A 56 -0.47 -5.63 8.72
CA HIS A 56 0.87 -5.41 8.14
C HIS A 56 0.80 -4.71 6.79
N ALA A 57 -0.07 -5.16 5.89
CA ALA A 57 -0.30 -4.51 4.60
C ALA A 57 -0.70 -3.04 4.78
N ASP A 58 -1.58 -2.76 5.74
CA ASP A 58 -2.05 -1.43 6.04
C ASP A 58 -0.94 -0.52 6.59
N GLN A 59 -0.17 -0.98 7.57
CA GLN A 59 0.94 -0.21 8.15
C GLN A 59 1.97 0.18 7.10
N TRP A 60 2.44 -0.79 6.29
CA TRP A 60 3.44 -0.49 5.28
C TRP A 60 2.90 0.35 4.12
N THR A 61 1.60 0.24 3.82
CA THR A 61 0.96 1.12 2.84
C THR A 61 0.91 2.57 3.34
N GLN A 62 0.52 2.78 4.60
CA GLN A 62 0.55 4.11 5.23
C GLN A 62 1.97 4.69 5.27
N GLU A 63 2.97 3.87 5.59
CA GLU A 63 4.38 4.26 5.52
C GLU A 63 4.77 4.69 4.10
N THR A 64 4.44 3.89 3.08
CA THR A 64 4.72 4.23 1.67
C THR A 64 4.03 5.52 1.22
N ILE A 65 2.81 5.76 1.70
CA ILE A 65 2.11 7.03 1.47
C ILE A 65 2.86 8.19 2.12
N GLY A 66 3.20 8.07 3.40
CA GLY A 66 3.85 9.11 4.20
C GLY A 66 5.31 9.37 3.84
N THR A 67 5.94 8.48 3.07
CA THR A 67 7.34 8.58 2.64
C THR A 67 7.44 8.74 1.12
N THR A 68 7.49 7.63 0.39
CA THR A 68 7.76 7.58 -1.05
C THR A 68 6.77 8.40 -1.89
N LEU A 69 5.47 8.35 -1.55
CA LEU A 69 4.45 9.10 -2.28
C LEU A 69 4.42 10.58 -1.88
N ALA A 70 4.62 10.88 -0.59
CA ALA A 70 4.76 12.25 -0.10
C ALA A 70 5.90 13.00 -0.81
N GLU A 71 7.06 12.37 -0.98
CA GLU A 71 8.19 12.92 -1.75
C GLU A 71 7.83 13.21 -3.23
N ARG A 72 6.89 12.45 -3.78
CA ARG A 72 6.35 12.63 -5.15
C ARG A 72 5.19 13.63 -5.20
N GLY A 73 4.86 14.27 -4.08
CA GLY A 73 3.79 15.27 -3.96
C GLY A 73 2.38 14.69 -3.85
N TRP A 74 2.27 13.39 -3.54
CA TRP A 74 0.99 12.73 -3.25
C TRP A 74 0.68 12.75 -1.77
N GLU A 75 -0.59 12.91 -1.42
CA GLU A 75 -1.07 12.83 -0.04
C GLU A 75 -2.40 12.07 0.03
N ALA A 76 -2.62 11.36 1.14
CA ALA A 76 -3.90 10.69 1.40
C ALA A 76 -5.00 11.71 1.72
N ILE A 77 -6.19 11.47 1.15
CA ILE A 77 -7.39 12.28 1.36
C ILE A 77 -8.55 11.49 1.96
N GLY A 78 -8.39 10.17 2.09
CA GLY A 78 -9.37 9.28 2.71
C GLY A 78 -8.91 7.82 2.66
N ALA A 79 -9.53 7.00 3.48
CA ALA A 79 -9.34 5.56 3.51
C ALA A 79 -10.70 4.86 3.44
N GLY A 80 -10.76 3.75 2.72
CA GLY A 80 -11.88 2.82 2.74
C GLY A 80 -11.86 1.91 3.97
N GLU A 81 -12.72 0.90 3.96
CA GLU A 81 -12.73 -0.14 5.00
C GLU A 81 -11.57 -1.13 4.81
N LEU A 82 -11.10 -1.69 5.92
CA LEU A 82 -10.17 -2.82 5.89
C LEU A 82 -10.90 -4.05 5.36
N PRO A 83 -10.23 -4.90 4.54
CA PRO A 83 -10.84 -6.13 4.07
C PRO A 83 -11.12 -7.08 5.23
N THR A 84 -12.25 -7.76 5.15
CA THR A 84 -12.61 -8.89 6.02
C THR A 84 -12.22 -10.20 5.37
N GLU A 85 -12.07 -11.25 6.18
CA GLU A 85 -11.69 -12.57 5.67
C GLU A 85 -12.88 -13.21 4.95
N GLU A 86 -12.81 -13.24 3.61
CA GLU A 86 -13.75 -13.93 2.72
C GLU A 86 -12.99 -14.97 1.88
N PRO A 87 -13.64 -16.05 1.39
CA PRO A 87 -12.98 -17.04 0.55
C PRO A 87 -12.32 -16.41 -0.68
N GLY A 88 -11.00 -16.53 -0.78
CA GLY A 88 -10.21 -15.95 -1.88
C GLY A 88 -9.80 -14.49 -1.69
N ALA A 89 -10.14 -13.86 -0.56
CA ALA A 89 -9.68 -12.52 -0.24
C ALA A 89 -8.15 -12.50 -0.05
N LEU A 90 -7.48 -11.51 -0.63
CA LEU A 90 -6.08 -11.22 -0.35
C LEU A 90 -5.98 -10.33 0.88
N PRO A 91 -5.02 -10.57 1.79
CA PRO A 91 -4.79 -9.67 2.91
C PRO A 91 -4.14 -8.39 2.39
N ARG A 92 -4.98 -7.37 2.24
CA ARG A 92 -4.64 -6.04 1.71
C ARG A 92 -4.88 -4.95 2.74
N SER A 93 -4.26 -3.79 2.53
CA SER A 93 -4.55 -2.57 3.27
C SER A 93 -5.99 -2.09 3.04
N ALA A 94 -6.40 -1.05 3.77
CA ALA A 94 -7.51 -0.22 3.31
C ALA A 94 -7.18 0.37 1.92
N SER A 95 -8.21 0.73 1.17
CA SER A 95 -8.03 1.46 -0.09
C SER A 95 -7.90 2.95 0.19
N TYR A 96 -6.73 3.53 -0.06
CA TYR A 96 -6.48 4.94 0.20
C TYR A 96 -6.72 5.80 -1.03
N GLY A 97 -7.63 6.76 -0.94
CA GLY A 97 -7.73 7.84 -1.92
C GLY A 97 -6.57 8.80 -1.73
N VAL A 98 -5.85 9.13 -2.79
CA VAL A 98 -4.73 10.08 -2.77
C VAL A 98 -4.92 11.19 -3.80
N ARG A 99 -4.37 12.38 -3.51
CA ARG A 99 -4.27 13.48 -4.49
C ARG A 99 -2.82 13.94 -4.65
N ASN A 100 -2.48 14.42 -5.84
CA ASN A 100 -1.17 14.99 -6.14
C ASN A 100 -1.27 16.51 -6.33
N LEU A 101 -0.52 17.25 -5.50
CA LEU A 101 -0.52 18.71 -5.46
C LEU A 101 0.51 19.34 -6.41
N THR A 102 1.59 18.62 -6.75
CA THR A 102 2.73 19.15 -7.52
C THR A 102 2.54 19.09 -9.03
N TRP A 103 1.48 18.43 -9.51
CA TRP A 103 1.18 18.32 -10.95
C TRP A 103 0.77 19.64 -11.64
N GLU A 104 0.56 20.76 -10.95
CA GLU A 104 0.29 22.04 -11.62
C GLU A 104 1.51 22.97 -11.72
N SER A 105 2.56 22.74 -10.91
CA SER A 105 3.73 23.64 -10.88
C SER A 105 4.69 23.50 -12.08
N TRP A 106 4.48 22.53 -12.97
CA TRP A 106 5.28 22.33 -14.18
C TRP A 106 4.67 22.95 -15.45
N LYS A 107 3.41 23.43 -15.39
CA LYS A 107 2.73 24.06 -16.55
C LYS A 107 2.82 25.59 -16.58
N SER A 108 3.61 26.20 -15.71
CA SER A 108 3.75 27.66 -15.60
C SER A 108 5.16 28.18 -15.90
N ARG A 109 5.91 27.53 -16.80
CA ARG A 109 7.17 28.05 -17.34
C ARG A 109 7.14 28.06 -18.86
#